data_AF-A0A0G4MYU3-F1
#
_entry.id   AF-A0A0G4MYU3-F1
#
_cell.length_a   1.000
_cell.length_b   1.000
_cell.length_c   1.000
_cell.angle_alpha   90.00
_cell.angle_beta   90.00
_cell.angle_gamma   90.00
#
_symmetry.space_group_name_H-M   'P 1'
#
loop_
_entity.id
_entity.type
_entity.pdbx_description
1 polymer ?
#
loop_
_entity_poly.entity_id
_entity_poly.type
_entity_poly.pdbx_seq_one_letter_code
_entity_poly.pdbx_strand_id
1 'polypeptide(L)'
;MLVNPEVADTLRLKSHLMQHIRNHFLEDDFLEVQTPILAQNAGGAVARPFTTRATEFPSKELSLRVAPELWLKRLVIGGLHKVFEMGPSFRNEGIDATHNPEFTTCEFYSAYSSLEDLIRITESLLHGLATRCDDLIANELTSLPRIDVAKFAAPFQQVEFIPSLERALGLRLPNLTGPDALPELIAILKIAGIPLPGGSIPSTRPKLLDRLAAVHLEPKSFDSPAFITHHPACMSPLAKSFQCPTTGQLVSARAELFVGGRELANMYEEENDPAAQARKLAEHRILAGQKPGEEDGELDADMEAAPLDKSYIKAMEAGLPPTGGWGCGVDRLVMLFSGANRISDCLTFGTLRNVVGLSAEGPGQAAAAAAGSTAETQCELEKK
;
A
#
# COMPACT_ATOMS: atom_id res chain seq x y z
N MET A 1 26.54 6.63 -10.06
CA MET A 1 26.62 5.69 -11.20
C MET A 1 28.05 5.53 -11.72
N LEU A 2 28.72 6.57 -12.28
CA LEU A 2 30.10 6.42 -12.79
C LEU A 2 31.12 5.94 -11.74
N VAL A 3 30.96 6.36 -10.49
CA VAL A 3 31.87 6.06 -9.37
C VAL A 3 31.26 5.14 -8.30
N ASN A 4 29.98 4.81 -8.44
CA ASN A 4 29.29 3.91 -7.52
C ASN A 4 28.51 2.87 -8.36
N PRO A 5 29.06 1.64 -8.51
CA PRO A 5 28.44 0.58 -9.31
C PRO A 5 27.13 0.07 -8.69
N GLU A 6 26.99 0.10 -7.37
CA GLU A 6 25.79 -0.35 -6.64
C GLU A 6 24.53 0.40 -7.10
N VAL A 7 24.66 1.70 -7.37
CA VAL A 7 23.56 2.52 -7.90
C VAL A 7 23.17 2.07 -9.31
N ALA A 8 24.15 1.75 -10.16
CA ALA A 8 23.86 1.30 -11.52
C ALA A 8 23.25 -0.11 -11.52
N ASP A 9 23.75 -1.00 -10.66
CA ASP A 9 23.27 -2.38 -10.54
C ASP A 9 21.87 -2.44 -9.92
N THR A 10 21.56 -1.59 -8.93
CA THR A 10 20.20 -1.46 -8.40
C THR A 10 19.18 -1.08 -9.48
N LEU A 11 19.54 -0.14 -10.38
CA LEU A 11 18.65 0.25 -11.47
C LEU A 11 18.53 -0.84 -12.56
N ARG A 12 19.59 -1.59 -12.84
CA ARG A 12 19.53 -2.76 -13.72
C ARG A 12 18.66 -3.86 -13.11
N LEU A 13 18.81 -4.14 -11.82
CA LEU A 13 17.98 -5.08 -11.07
C LEU A 13 16.51 -4.71 -11.19
N LYS A 14 16.16 -3.43 -10.99
CA LYS A 14 14.79 -2.92 -11.16
C LYS A 14 14.21 -3.24 -12.54
N SER A 15 14.98 -3.03 -13.61
CA SER A 15 14.56 -3.36 -14.98
C SER A 15 14.26 -4.86 -15.14
N HIS A 16 15.17 -5.73 -14.69
CA HIS A 16 14.98 -7.18 -14.75
C HIS A 16 13.84 -7.69 -13.87
N LEU A 17 13.68 -7.11 -12.68
CA LEU A 17 12.59 -7.43 -11.75
C LEU A 17 11.24 -7.10 -12.38
N MET A 18 11.09 -5.90 -12.96
CA MET A 18 9.88 -5.51 -13.68
C MET A 18 9.60 -6.43 -14.88
N GLN A 19 10.63 -6.83 -15.62
CA GLN A 19 10.48 -7.79 -16.71
C GLN A 19 9.99 -9.16 -16.20
N HIS A 20 10.54 -9.65 -15.10
CA HIS A 20 10.15 -10.93 -14.51
C HIS A 20 8.70 -10.89 -14.01
N ILE A 21 8.27 -9.81 -13.35
CA ILE A 21 6.86 -9.63 -12.92
C ILE A 21 5.92 -9.70 -14.13
N ARG A 22 6.23 -8.98 -15.22
CA ARG A 22 5.41 -9.04 -16.44
C ARG A 22 5.34 -10.45 -16.99
N ASN A 23 6.48 -11.11 -17.16
CA ASN A 23 6.52 -12.47 -17.72
C ASN A 23 5.73 -13.45 -16.86
N HIS A 24 5.83 -13.37 -15.52
CA HIS A 24 5.09 -14.23 -14.60
C HIS A 24 3.58 -14.16 -14.84
N PHE A 25 3.03 -12.96 -15.00
CA PHE A 25 1.60 -12.79 -15.24
C PHE A 25 1.20 -13.13 -16.67
N LEU A 26 2.01 -12.77 -17.67
CA LEU A 26 1.76 -13.12 -19.07
C LEU A 26 1.76 -14.64 -19.30
N GLU A 27 2.62 -15.37 -18.60
CA GLU A 27 2.68 -16.85 -18.65
C GLU A 27 1.46 -17.51 -17.98
N ASP A 28 0.75 -16.81 -17.08
CA ASP A 28 -0.50 -17.24 -16.45
C ASP A 28 -1.76 -16.60 -17.10
N ASP A 29 -1.67 -16.25 -18.38
CA ASP A 29 -2.75 -15.72 -19.22
C ASP A 29 -3.36 -14.39 -18.74
N PHE A 30 -2.64 -13.59 -17.95
CA PHE A 30 -3.06 -12.23 -17.65
C PHE A 30 -2.83 -11.28 -18.83
N LEU A 31 -3.78 -10.37 -19.04
CA LEU A 31 -3.67 -9.30 -20.01
C LEU A 31 -3.09 -8.03 -19.37
N GLU A 32 -1.95 -7.54 -19.87
CA GLU A 32 -1.41 -6.23 -19.47
C GLU A 32 -2.29 -5.12 -20.07
N VAL A 33 -2.75 -4.20 -19.23
CA VAL A 33 -3.61 -3.07 -19.62
C VAL A 33 -3.07 -1.75 -19.07
N GLN A 34 -3.58 -0.64 -19.59
CA GLN A 34 -3.31 0.70 -19.07
C GLN A 34 -4.63 1.40 -18.77
N THR A 35 -4.77 1.90 -17.54
CA THR A 35 -5.96 2.61 -17.08
C THR A 35 -5.69 4.12 -16.92
N PRO A 36 -6.72 4.97 -16.85
CA PRO A 36 -6.53 6.42 -16.74
C PRO A 36 -5.69 6.82 -15.53
N ILE A 37 -4.65 7.65 -15.76
CA ILE A 37 -3.87 8.31 -14.70
C ILE A 37 -4.59 9.54 -14.15
N LEU A 38 -5.31 10.27 -15.01
CA LEU A 38 -6.11 11.43 -14.66
C LEU A 38 -7.59 11.02 -14.62
N ALA A 39 -8.25 11.31 -13.51
CA ALA A 39 -9.68 11.08 -13.33
C ALA A 39 -10.31 12.21 -12.51
N GLN A 40 -11.63 12.36 -12.58
CA GLN A 40 -12.33 13.34 -11.74
C GLN A 40 -12.17 13.02 -10.25
N ASN A 41 -12.21 11.72 -9.90
CA ASN A 41 -12.07 11.22 -8.55
C ASN A 41 -10.90 10.24 -8.49
N ALA A 42 -10.11 10.29 -7.41
CA ALA A 42 -9.12 9.27 -7.09
C ALA A 42 -9.73 8.27 -6.09
N GLY A 43 -9.67 6.98 -6.40
CA GLY A 43 -10.18 5.89 -5.56
C GLY A 43 -9.31 4.63 -5.70
N GLY A 44 -9.69 3.56 -5.00
CA GLY A 44 -8.92 2.30 -4.97
C GLY A 44 -7.82 2.27 -3.90
N ALA A 45 -7.63 3.35 -3.15
CA ALA A 45 -6.79 3.36 -1.95
C ALA A 45 -7.25 4.47 -1.00
N VAL A 46 -6.87 4.32 0.27
CA VAL A 46 -7.03 5.36 1.30
C VAL A 46 -5.76 6.21 1.28
N ALA A 47 -5.77 7.29 0.50
CA ALA A 47 -4.62 8.14 0.27
C ALA A 47 -5.07 9.53 -0.19
N ARG A 48 -4.29 10.57 0.13
CA ARG A 48 -4.57 11.92 -0.36
C ARG A 48 -4.08 12.06 -1.81
N PRO A 49 -4.95 12.45 -2.78
CA PRO A 49 -4.52 12.61 -4.17
C PRO A 49 -3.79 13.93 -4.41
N PHE A 50 -3.03 13.99 -5.52
CA PHE A 50 -2.66 15.26 -6.14
C PHE A 50 -3.79 15.75 -7.05
N THR A 51 -4.12 17.04 -6.97
CA THR A 51 -5.16 17.66 -7.81
C THR A 51 -4.55 18.53 -8.92
N THR A 52 -5.29 18.65 -10.03
CA THR A 52 -4.89 19.43 -11.21
C THR A 52 -6.12 19.88 -12.02
N ARG A 53 -5.91 20.61 -13.12
CA ARG A 53 -6.98 21.10 -14.01
C ARG A 53 -6.61 20.86 -15.47
N ALA A 54 -7.58 20.49 -16.29
CA ALA A 54 -7.42 20.37 -17.74
C ALA A 54 -8.00 21.59 -18.46
N THR A 55 -7.31 22.08 -19.50
CA THR A 55 -7.78 23.20 -20.34
C THR A 55 -9.15 22.93 -20.96
N GLU A 56 -9.41 21.67 -21.35
CA GLU A 56 -10.69 21.24 -21.95
C GLU A 56 -11.85 21.24 -20.95
N PHE A 57 -11.56 21.00 -19.67
CA PHE A 57 -12.56 20.93 -18.60
C PHE A 57 -12.21 21.92 -17.48
N PRO A 58 -12.20 23.24 -17.74
CA PRO A 58 -11.69 24.24 -16.81
C PRO A 58 -12.51 24.32 -15.51
N SER A 59 -13.79 23.93 -15.58
CA SER A 59 -14.71 23.88 -14.44
C SER A 59 -14.61 22.60 -13.61
N LYS A 60 -13.79 21.61 -14.01
CA LYS A 60 -13.61 20.36 -13.29
C LYS A 60 -12.21 20.27 -12.71
N GLU A 61 -12.14 19.99 -11.41
CA GLU A 61 -10.89 19.54 -10.80
C GLU A 61 -10.67 18.07 -11.16
N LEU A 62 -9.42 17.73 -11.47
CA LEU A 62 -8.98 16.37 -11.76
C LEU A 62 -7.99 15.94 -10.68
N SER A 63 -7.87 14.65 -10.49
CA SER A 63 -6.90 14.04 -9.59
C SER A 63 -6.00 13.07 -10.35
N LEU A 64 -4.74 13.01 -9.94
CA LEU A 64 -3.87 11.87 -10.28
C LEU A 64 -4.33 10.64 -9.49
N ARG A 65 -4.29 9.47 -10.12
CA ARG A 65 -4.71 8.21 -9.48
C ARG A 65 -3.84 7.85 -8.28
N VAL A 66 -4.49 7.38 -7.22
CA VAL A 66 -3.83 6.79 -6.04
C VAL A 66 -3.66 5.26 -6.17
N ALA A 67 -4.49 4.64 -7.02
CA ALA A 67 -4.46 3.22 -7.41
C ALA A 67 -5.29 3.03 -8.71
N PRO A 68 -4.96 2.03 -9.56
CA PRO A 68 -5.77 1.64 -10.74
C PRO A 68 -6.96 0.71 -10.41
N GLU A 69 -7.08 0.19 -9.19
CA GLU A 69 -8.07 -0.81 -8.75
C GLU A 69 -9.47 -0.69 -9.36
N LEU A 70 -10.13 0.47 -9.22
CA LEU A 70 -11.52 0.62 -9.65
C LEU A 70 -11.68 0.52 -11.18
N TRP A 71 -10.64 0.85 -11.95
CA TRP A 71 -10.65 0.68 -13.39
C TRP A 71 -10.42 -0.76 -13.80
N LEU A 72 -9.48 -1.44 -13.15
CA LEU A 72 -9.22 -2.85 -13.41
C LEU A 72 -10.44 -3.73 -13.09
N LYS A 73 -11.16 -3.44 -12.00
CA LYS A 73 -12.44 -4.12 -11.72
C LYS A 73 -13.52 -3.87 -12.77
N ARG A 74 -13.57 -2.68 -13.38
CA ARG A 74 -14.49 -2.41 -14.51
C ARG A 74 -14.15 -3.26 -15.74
N LEU A 75 -12.87 -3.54 -15.97
CA LEU A 75 -12.45 -4.46 -17.05
C LEU A 75 -12.90 -5.89 -16.76
N VAL A 76 -12.82 -6.35 -15.52
CA VAL A 76 -13.36 -7.65 -15.11
C VAL A 76 -14.88 -7.73 -15.29
N ILE A 77 -15.61 -6.69 -14.89
CA ILE A 77 -17.06 -6.55 -15.17
C ILE A 77 -17.32 -6.59 -16.68
N GLY A 78 -16.44 -6.00 -17.49
CA GLY A 78 -16.49 -6.02 -18.95
C GLY A 78 -16.15 -7.36 -19.59
N GLY A 79 -15.80 -8.40 -18.82
CA GLY A 79 -15.51 -9.75 -19.30
C GLY A 79 -14.03 -10.08 -19.45
N LEU A 80 -13.11 -9.19 -19.05
CA LEU A 80 -11.67 -9.51 -19.03
C LEU A 80 -11.31 -10.22 -17.72
N HIS A 81 -11.23 -11.55 -17.75
CA HIS A 81 -11.12 -12.37 -16.55
C HIS A 81 -9.81 -12.22 -15.78
N LYS A 82 -8.68 -12.00 -16.46
CA LYS A 82 -7.37 -11.80 -15.83
C LYS A 82 -6.71 -10.57 -16.43
N VAL A 83 -6.58 -9.51 -15.66
CA VAL A 83 -5.94 -8.26 -16.09
C VAL A 83 -4.90 -7.82 -15.07
N PHE A 84 -3.82 -7.21 -15.54
CA PHE A 84 -2.85 -6.55 -14.67
C PHE A 84 -2.38 -5.24 -15.27
N GLU A 85 -1.96 -4.32 -14.40
CA GLU A 85 -1.29 -3.09 -14.80
C GLU A 85 -0.06 -2.89 -13.92
N MET A 86 1.08 -2.57 -14.54
CA MET A 86 2.26 -2.08 -13.85
C MET A 86 2.57 -0.66 -14.29
N GLY A 87 2.46 0.30 -13.38
CA GLY A 87 2.55 1.71 -13.70
C GLY A 87 2.62 2.63 -12.48
N PRO A 88 2.65 3.94 -12.70
CA PRO A 88 2.79 4.90 -11.61
C PRO A 88 1.48 5.08 -10.84
N SER A 89 1.61 5.29 -9.54
CA SER A 89 0.57 5.78 -8.63
C SER A 89 1.09 7.02 -7.88
N PHE A 90 0.18 7.91 -7.50
CA PHE A 90 0.53 9.22 -6.95
C PHE A 90 -0.20 9.46 -5.64
N ARG A 91 0.54 9.69 -4.55
CA ARG A 91 -0.01 9.96 -3.21
C ARG A 91 0.64 11.21 -2.64
N ASN A 92 -0.17 12.21 -2.33
CA ASN A 92 0.25 13.50 -1.78
C ASN A 92 0.47 13.37 -0.26
N GLU A 93 1.46 12.57 0.11
CA GLU A 93 1.79 12.18 1.49
C GLU A 93 3.23 12.59 1.85
N GLY A 94 3.65 12.28 3.07
CA GLY A 94 5.02 12.51 3.54
C GLY A 94 6.05 11.68 2.78
N ILE A 95 7.29 12.18 2.77
CA ILE A 95 8.44 11.47 2.19
C ILE A 95 9.27 10.90 3.33
N ASP A 96 9.55 9.60 3.28
CA ASP A 96 10.39 8.90 4.26
C ASP A 96 11.32 7.87 3.59
N ALA A 97 11.85 6.92 4.35
CA ALA A 97 12.75 5.89 3.83
C ALA A 97 12.07 4.92 2.84
N THR A 98 10.75 4.82 2.85
CA THR A 98 9.94 3.86 2.08
C THR A 98 8.84 4.49 1.25
N HIS A 99 8.56 5.79 1.43
CA HIS A 99 7.51 6.52 0.74
C HIS A 99 8.08 7.64 -0.13
N ASN A 100 7.68 7.63 -1.40
CA ASN A 100 7.87 8.73 -2.35
C ASN A 100 6.52 9.05 -3.00
N PRO A 101 6.20 10.32 -3.31
CA PRO A 101 4.85 10.71 -3.74
C PRO A 101 4.46 10.15 -5.11
N GLU A 102 5.43 9.82 -5.95
CA GLU A 102 5.26 9.00 -7.15
C GLU A 102 6.00 7.67 -6.94
N PHE A 103 5.34 6.55 -7.23
CA PHE A 103 5.92 5.22 -7.09
C PHE A 103 5.27 4.25 -8.07
N THR A 104 5.95 3.15 -8.35
CA THR A 104 5.48 2.13 -9.28
C THR A 104 4.75 1.03 -8.52
N THR A 105 3.51 0.79 -8.91
CA THR A 105 2.72 -0.36 -8.43
C THR A 105 2.56 -1.39 -9.54
N CYS A 106 2.34 -2.63 -9.15
CA CYS A 106 1.75 -3.65 -10.01
C CYS A 106 0.47 -4.13 -9.33
N GLU A 107 -0.65 -4.06 -10.03
CA GLU A 107 -1.93 -4.59 -9.56
C GLU A 107 -2.49 -5.57 -10.58
N PHE A 108 -3.11 -6.64 -10.11
CA PHE A 108 -3.86 -7.57 -10.95
C PHE A 108 -5.23 -7.90 -10.36
N TYR A 109 -6.17 -8.25 -11.24
CA TYR A 109 -7.50 -8.71 -10.88
C TYR A 109 -7.81 -9.97 -11.67
N SER A 110 -8.18 -11.03 -10.95
CA SER A 110 -8.39 -12.36 -11.49
C SER A 110 -9.76 -12.89 -11.07
N ALA A 111 -10.66 -13.04 -12.03
CA ALA A 111 -11.96 -13.64 -11.85
C ALA A 111 -11.81 -15.09 -11.35
N TYR A 112 -12.73 -15.47 -10.48
CA TYR A 112 -12.84 -16.77 -9.82
C TYR A 112 -11.63 -17.16 -8.95
N SER A 113 -10.79 -16.20 -8.55
CA SER A 113 -9.68 -16.42 -7.62
C SER A 113 -10.09 -16.13 -6.17
N SER A 114 -9.79 -17.08 -5.28
CA SER A 114 -9.96 -16.99 -3.82
C SER A 114 -8.75 -16.34 -3.15
N LEU A 115 -8.84 -16.02 -1.86
CA LEU A 115 -7.69 -15.52 -1.10
C LEU A 115 -6.52 -16.52 -1.11
N GLU A 116 -6.80 -17.82 -1.04
CA GLU A 116 -5.80 -18.89 -1.11
C GLU A 116 -5.07 -18.91 -2.47
N ASP A 117 -5.79 -18.62 -3.56
CA ASP A 117 -5.18 -18.49 -4.89
C ASP A 117 -4.22 -17.28 -4.95
N LEU A 118 -4.62 -16.14 -4.38
CA LEU A 118 -3.79 -14.94 -4.31
C LEU A 118 -2.52 -15.17 -3.49
N ILE A 119 -2.62 -15.89 -2.37
CA ILE A 119 -1.46 -16.29 -1.55
C ILE A 119 -0.50 -17.16 -2.37
N ARG A 120 -1.02 -18.19 -3.06
CA ARG A 120 -0.21 -19.10 -3.87
C ARG A 120 0.48 -18.40 -5.04
N ILE A 121 -0.22 -17.50 -5.73
CA ILE A 121 0.36 -16.66 -6.79
C ILE A 121 1.48 -15.79 -6.22
N THR A 122 1.25 -15.18 -5.07
CA THR A 122 2.25 -14.32 -4.40
C THR A 122 3.50 -15.12 -4.00
N GLU A 123 3.34 -16.28 -3.38
CA GLU A 123 4.47 -17.14 -3.01
C GLU A 123 5.29 -17.56 -4.23
N SER A 124 4.62 -17.96 -5.32
CA SER A 124 5.26 -18.32 -6.59
C SER A 124 6.05 -17.16 -7.20
N LEU A 125 5.43 -15.96 -7.26
CA LEU A 125 6.08 -14.76 -7.77
C LEU A 125 7.31 -14.38 -6.95
N LEU A 126 7.21 -14.37 -5.61
CA LEU A 126 8.31 -14.00 -4.73
C LEU A 126 9.47 -14.99 -4.80
N HIS A 127 9.17 -16.30 -4.90
CA HIS A 127 10.20 -17.32 -5.09
C HIS A 127 10.92 -17.17 -6.44
N GLY A 128 10.16 -16.93 -7.52
CA GLY A 128 10.69 -16.68 -8.86
C GLY A 128 11.58 -15.44 -8.90
N LEU A 129 11.12 -14.35 -8.28
CA LEU A 129 11.89 -13.11 -8.13
C LEU A 129 13.18 -13.31 -7.34
N ALA A 130 13.12 -13.99 -6.20
CA ALA A 130 14.30 -14.27 -5.37
C ALA A 130 15.34 -15.06 -6.17
N THR A 131 14.92 -16.13 -6.84
CA THR A 131 15.81 -16.96 -7.68
C THR A 131 16.41 -16.15 -8.82
N ARG A 132 15.58 -15.42 -9.58
CA ARG A 132 16.04 -14.64 -10.73
C ARG A 132 17.00 -13.52 -10.32
N CYS A 133 16.70 -12.81 -9.24
CA CYS A 133 17.54 -11.74 -8.73
C CYS A 133 18.86 -12.31 -8.20
N ASP A 134 18.83 -13.43 -7.46
CA ASP A 134 20.04 -14.05 -6.95
C ASP A 134 20.95 -14.52 -8.10
N ASP A 135 20.39 -15.10 -9.17
CA ASP A 135 21.17 -15.46 -10.36
C ASP A 135 21.82 -14.24 -11.03
N LEU A 136 21.09 -13.13 -11.17
CA LEU A 136 21.63 -11.89 -11.73
C LEU A 136 22.75 -11.31 -10.86
N ILE A 137 22.58 -11.32 -9.54
CA ILE A 137 23.58 -10.83 -8.59
C ILE A 137 24.85 -11.69 -8.62
N ALA A 138 24.73 -13.00 -8.85
CA ALA A 138 25.88 -13.91 -8.92
C ALA A 138 26.77 -13.64 -10.14
N ASN A 139 26.16 -13.22 -11.25
CA ASN A 139 26.81 -13.23 -12.56
C ASN A 139 27.06 -11.82 -13.14
N GLU A 140 26.13 -10.88 -12.92
CA GLU A 140 26.08 -9.60 -13.64
C GLU A 140 26.05 -8.39 -12.69
N LEU A 141 25.33 -8.49 -11.57
CA LEU A 141 25.04 -7.38 -10.64
C LEU A 141 25.81 -7.54 -9.32
N THR A 142 27.08 -7.92 -9.43
CA THR A 142 27.93 -8.39 -8.31
C THR A 142 28.22 -7.36 -7.22
N SER A 143 27.86 -6.08 -7.42
CA SER A 143 27.95 -5.06 -6.38
C SER A 143 26.81 -5.13 -5.36
N LEU A 144 25.76 -5.90 -5.64
CA LEU A 144 24.60 -6.10 -4.76
C LEU A 144 24.80 -7.31 -3.82
N PRO A 145 24.14 -7.35 -2.66
CA PRO A 145 24.23 -8.47 -1.72
C PRO A 145 23.52 -9.72 -2.25
N ARG A 146 24.05 -10.91 -1.93
CA ARG A 146 23.40 -12.20 -2.20
C ARG A 146 22.02 -12.30 -1.53
N ILE A 147 21.09 -13.02 -2.16
CA ILE A 147 19.75 -13.24 -1.64
C ILE A 147 19.67 -14.66 -1.06
N ASP A 148 19.12 -14.77 0.15
CA ASP A 148 18.79 -16.08 0.72
C ASP A 148 17.47 -16.59 0.13
N VAL A 149 17.57 -17.27 -1.02
CA VAL A 149 16.42 -17.80 -1.78
C VAL A 149 15.58 -18.76 -0.92
N ALA A 150 16.19 -19.46 0.04
CA ALA A 150 15.49 -20.41 0.90
C ALA A 150 14.42 -19.73 1.78
N LYS A 151 14.58 -18.44 2.11
CA LYS A 151 13.55 -17.66 2.84
C LYS A 151 12.27 -17.47 2.05
N PHE A 152 12.33 -17.58 0.73
CA PHE A 152 11.19 -17.42 -0.17
C PHE A 152 10.66 -18.77 -0.66
N ALA A 153 10.98 -19.87 0.02
CA ALA A 153 10.34 -21.16 -0.21
C ALA A 153 8.96 -21.19 0.47
N ALA A 154 7.93 -21.56 -0.29
CA ALA A 154 6.58 -21.75 0.23
C ALA A 154 6.50 -22.99 1.17
N PRO A 155 5.53 -23.04 2.10
CA PRO A 155 4.54 -21.99 2.41
C PRO A 155 5.10 -20.91 3.36
N PHE A 156 4.65 -19.67 3.19
CA PHE A 156 4.95 -18.59 4.14
C PHE A 156 4.08 -18.69 5.38
N GLN A 157 4.54 -18.09 6.47
CA GLN A 157 3.78 -18.06 7.72
C GLN A 157 2.47 -17.30 7.52
N GLN A 158 1.36 -17.83 8.03
CA GLN A 158 0.07 -17.14 8.06
C GLN A 158 -0.28 -16.71 9.49
N VAL A 159 -0.64 -15.44 9.65
CA VAL A 159 -0.92 -14.78 10.93
C VAL A 159 -2.32 -14.16 10.85
N GLU A 160 -3.33 -14.85 11.37
CA GLU A 160 -4.67 -14.26 11.46
C GLU A 160 -4.67 -13.04 12.39
N PHE A 161 -5.21 -11.92 11.91
CA PHE A 161 -5.12 -10.60 12.54
C PHE A 161 -5.67 -10.62 13.98
N ILE A 162 -6.99 -10.81 14.13
CA ILE A 162 -7.66 -10.70 15.43
C ILE A 162 -7.20 -11.79 16.41
N PRO A 163 -7.19 -13.09 16.06
CA PRO A 163 -6.74 -14.13 16.98
C PRO A 163 -5.29 -13.94 17.44
N SER A 164 -4.41 -13.48 16.55
CA SER A 164 -3.01 -13.21 16.91
C SER A 164 -2.87 -11.98 17.78
N LEU A 165 -3.64 -10.93 17.52
CA LEU A 165 -3.62 -9.71 18.31
C LEU A 165 -4.16 -9.97 19.72
N GLU A 166 -5.29 -10.66 19.87
CA GLU A 166 -5.83 -11.06 21.18
C GLU A 166 -4.80 -11.87 22.00
N ARG A 167 -4.10 -12.81 21.34
CA ARG A 167 -3.04 -13.61 21.98
C ARG A 167 -1.86 -12.75 22.42
N ALA A 168 -1.44 -11.80 21.59
CA ALA A 168 -0.30 -10.91 21.89
C ALA A 168 -0.64 -9.93 23.03
N LEU A 169 -1.88 -9.45 23.08
CA LEU A 169 -2.34 -8.52 24.12
C LEU A 169 -2.78 -9.22 25.41
N GLY A 170 -3.06 -10.52 25.37
CA GLY A 170 -3.58 -11.28 26.50
C GLY A 170 -5.02 -10.93 26.87
N LEU A 171 -5.81 -10.41 25.94
CA LEU A 171 -7.20 -9.99 26.15
C LEU A 171 -8.07 -10.25 24.93
N ARG A 172 -9.39 -10.26 25.12
CA ARG A 172 -10.38 -10.33 24.04
C ARG A 172 -10.76 -8.93 23.58
N LEU A 173 -10.83 -8.72 22.26
CA LEU A 173 -11.25 -7.43 21.71
C LEU A 173 -12.77 -7.25 21.87
N PRO A 174 -13.26 -6.01 22.08
CA PRO A 174 -14.69 -5.73 22.06
C PRO A 174 -15.28 -5.94 20.67
N ASN A 175 -16.60 -5.86 20.52
CA ASN A 175 -17.24 -5.97 19.21
C ASN A 175 -16.78 -4.82 18.29
N LEU A 176 -15.98 -5.15 17.27
CA LEU A 176 -15.39 -4.17 16.35
C LEU A 176 -16.40 -3.59 15.36
N THR A 177 -17.66 -4.05 15.35
CA THR A 177 -18.72 -3.48 14.50
C THR A 177 -19.59 -2.45 15.22
N GLY A 178 -19.51 -2.36 16.56
CA GLY A 178 -20.33 -1.46 17.36
C GLY A 178 -19.96 0.03 17.17
N PRO A 179 -20.91 0.95 17.42
CA PRO A 179 -20.65 2.40 17.36
C PRO A 179 -19.62 2.85 18.41
N ASP A 180 -19.61 2.21 19.58
CA ASP A 180 -18.71 2.51 20.70
C ASP A 180 -17.42 1.68 20.68
N ALA A 181 -17.12 0.97 19.59
CA ALA A 181 -15.97 0.07 19.51
C ALA A 181 -14.62 0.77 19.76
N LEU A 182 -14.44 2.01 19.30
CA LEU A 182 -13.22 2.78 19.51
C LEU A 182 -13.02 3.16 21.00
N PRO A 183 -13.97 3.84 21.67
CA PRO A 183 -13.81 4.17 23.08
C PRO A 183 -13.70 2.93 23.97
N GLU A 184 -14.43 1.86 23.66
CA GLU A 184 -14.31 0.58 24.39
C GLU A 184 -12.92 -0.04 24.24
N LEU A 185 -12.39 -0.09 23.02
CA LEU A 185 -11.05 -0.62 22.77
C LEU A 185 -9.97 0.19 23.51
N ILE A 186 -10.07 1.52 23.50
CA ILE A 186 -9.17 2.40 24.25
C ILE A 186 -9.28 2.14 25.76
N ALA A 187 -10.50 1.99 26.28
CA ALA A 187 -10.72 1.74 27.70
C ALA A 187 -10.12 0.38 28.13
N ILE A 188 -10.34 -0.68 27.35
CA ILE A 188 -9.81 -2.02 27.61
C ILE A 188 -8.28 -2.00 27.63
N LEU A 189 -7.64 -1.36 26.64
CA LEU A 189 -6.17 -1.24 26.58
C LEU A 189 -5.61 -0.49 27.79
N LYS A 190 -6.26 0.62 28.19
CA LYS A 190 -5.86 1.38 29.39
C LYS A 190 -6.02 0.57 30.68
N ILE A 191 -7.13 -0.14 30.85
CA ILE A 191 -7.37 -0.99 32.03
C ILE A 191 -6.35 -2.13 32.09
N ALA A 192 -5.98 -2.69 30.94
CA ALA A 192 -4.96 -3.73 30.83
C ALA A 192 -3.51 -3.22 30.96
N GLY A 193 -3.31 -1.90 31.08
CA GLY A 193 -1.97 -1.30 31.17
C GLY A 193 -1.17 -1.38 29.86
N ILE A 194 -1.84 -1.58 28.73
CA ILE A 194 -1.20 -1.67 27.41
C ILE A 194 -1.04 -0.25 26.83
N PRO A 195 0.18 0.20 26.54
CA PRO A 195 0.40 1.53 25.99
C PRO A 195 -0.17 1.63 24.58
N LEU A 196 -0.81 2.75 24.27
CA LEU A 196 -1.26 3.04 22.91
C LEU A 196 -0.05 3.37 22.03
N PRO A 197 0.18 2.64 20.93
CA PRO A 197 1.30 2.95 20.03
C PRO A 197 1.13 4.36 19.42
N GLY A 198 2.25 5.06 19.25
CA GLY A 198 2.29 6.40 18.65
C GLY A 198 1.96 7.56 19.60
N GLY A 199 1.83 7.32 20.92
CA GLY A 199 1.78 8.35 21.97
C GLY A 199 0.54 9.27 21.99
N SER A 200 -0.31 9.19 20.97
CA SER A 200 -1.56 9.94 20.80
C SER A 200 -2.73 8.97 20.69
N ILE A 201 -3.90 9.37 21.18
CA ILE A 201 -5.14 8.61 20.99
C ILE A 201 -5.51 8.67 19.50
N PRO A 202 -5.59 7.53 18.78
CA PRO A 202 -5.99 7.54 17.37
C PRO A 202 -7.41 8.07 17.20
N SER A 203 -7.64 8.82 16.13
CA SER A 203 -8.95 9.41 15.82
C SER A 203 -9.97 8.39 15.30
N THR A 204 -9.52 7.22 14.84
CA THR A 204 -10.39 6.23 14.19
C THR A 204 -10.05 4.80 14.63
N ARG A 205 -11.06 3.92 14.59
CA ARG A 205 -10.89 2.48 14.89
C ARG A 205 -9.87 1.80 13.95
N PRO A 206 -9.92 2.00 12.61
CA PRO A 206 -8.91 1.45 11.71
C PRO A 206 -7.48 1.89 12.07
N LYS A 207 -7.26 3.18 12.37
CA LYS A 207 -5.92 3.70 12.75
C LYS A 207 -5.39 3.08 14.05
N LEU A 208 -6.25 2.77 15.01
CA LEU A 208 -5.83 2.08 16.23
C LEU A 208 -5.45 0.62 15.97
N LEU A 209 -6.24 -0.09 15.17
CA LEU A 209 -5.97 -1.50 14.83
C LEU A 209 -4.68 -1.64 14.02
N ASP A 210 -4.46 -0.75 13.06
CA ASP A 210 -3.23 -0.64 12.27
C ASP A 210 -2.00 -0.45 13.16
N ARG A 211 -2.03 0.54 14.06
CA ARG A 211 -0.96 0.77 15.04
C ARG A 211 -0.67 -0.43 15.96
N LEU A 212 -1.71 -1.18 16.35
CA LEU A 212 -1.55 -2.39 17.14
C LEU A 212 -0.94 -3.53 16.31
N ALA A 213 -1.33 -3.67 15.04
CA ALA A 213 -0.74 -4.65 14.13
C ALA A 213 0.75 -4.36 13.88
N ALA A 214 1.12 -3.10 13.69
CA ALA A 214 2.52 -2.68 13.53
C ALA A 214 3.42 -3.09 14.69
N VAL A 215 2.91 -3.04 15.93
CA VAL A 215 3.69 -3.42 17.12
C VAL A 215 3.67 -4.92 17.40
N HIS A 216 2.55 -5.60 17.13
CA HIS A 216 2.33 -6.97 17.63
C HIS A 216 2.30 -8.06 16.55
N LEU A 217 2.03 -7.71 15.30
CA LEU A 217 1.84 -8.66 14.19
C LEU A 217 2.96 -8.56 13.15
N GLU A 218 3.28 -7.36 12.67
CA GLU A 218 4.30 -7.14 11.64
C GLU A 218 5.70 -7.69 12.02
N PRO A 219 6.16 -7.64 13.28
CA PRO A 219 7.44 -8.22 13.69
C PRO A 219 7.57 -9.73 13.43
N LYS A 220 6.45 -10.45 13.25
CA LYS A 220 6.48 -11.88 12.88
C LYS A 220 7.11 -12.13 11.51
N SER A 221 7.26 -11.09 10.69
CA SER A 221 7.90 -11.17 9.38
C SER A 221 9.42 -10.91 9.38
N PHE A 222 10.05 -10.71 10.54
CA PHE A 222 11.48 -10.37 10.61
C PHE A 222 12.39 -11.53 10.19
N ASP A 223 12.06 -12.75 10.58
CA ASP A 223 12.89 -13.93 10.28
C ASP A 223 12.58 -14.52 8.89
N SER A 224 11.29 -14.56 8.54
CA SER A 224 10.75 -15.11 7.29
C SER A 224 9.53 -14.32 6.82
N PRO A 225 9.20 -14.35 5.51
CA PRO A 225 7.96 -13.76 5.00
C PRO A 225 6.71 -14.27 5.75
N ALA A 226 5.80 -13.34 6.05
CA ALA A 226 4.55 -13.67 6.73
C ALA A 226 3.37 -12.92 6.12
N PHE A 227 2.26 -13.62 5.93
CA PHE A 227 0.98 -13.02 5.62
C PHE A 227 0.24 -12.66 6.91
N ILE A 228 -0.16 -11.40 7.04
CA ILE A 228 -1.18 -11.02 8.02
C ILE A 228 -2.55 -11.18 7.34
N THR A 229 -3.36 -12.13 7.80
CA THR A 229 -4.61 -12.53 7.14
C THR A 229 -5.84 -12.12 7.94
N HIS A 230 -6.97 -12.03 7.26
CA HIS A 230 -8.28 -11.79 7.86
C HIS A 230 -8.39 -10.49 8.66
N HIS A 231 -7.98 -9.40 8.01
CA HIS A 231 -8.07 -8.05 8.55
C HIS A 231 -9.51 -7.71 9.00
N PRO A 232 -9.69 -6.96 10.11
CA PRO A 232 -11.00 -6.47 10.53
C PRO A 232 -11.73 -5.76 9.38
N ALA A 233 -13.03 -6.02 9.23
CA ALA A 233 -13.80 -5.51 8.09
C ALA A 233 -13.81 -3.98 8.00
N CYS A 234 -13.73 -3.29 9.14
CA CYS A 234 -13.66 -1.83 9.18
C CYS A 234 -12.39 -1.24 8.56
N MET A 235 -11.34 -2.04 8.34
CA MET A 235 -10.08 -1.63 7.70
C MET A 235 -10.08 -1.90 6.18
N SER A 236 -11.09 -2.58 5.66
CA SER A 236 -11.03 -3.18 4.32
C SER A 236 -12.35 -2.96 3.57
N PRO A 237 -12.67 -1.71 3.19
CA PRO A 237 -13.98 -1.36 2.62
C PRO A 237 -14.25 -1.97 1.24
N LEU A 238 -13.22 -2.44 0.54
CA LEU A 238 -13.30 -3.01 -0.82
C LEU A 238 -13.22 -4.55 -0.82
N ALA A 239 -12.93 -5.17 0.33
CA ALA A 239 -12.80 -6.61 0.47
C ALA A 239 -14.12 -7.26 0.94
N LYS A 240 -14.41 -8.49 0.49
CA LYS A 240 -15.49 -9.32 1.04
C LYS A 240 -15.31 -9.56 2.51
N SER A 241 -16.42 -9.63 3.25
CA SER A 241 -16.40 -9.83 4.70
C SER A 241 -17.16 -11.08 5.12
N PHE A 242 -16.69 -11.71 6.19
CA PHE A 242 -17.27 -12.90 6.80
C PHE A 242 -17.05 -12.89 8.32
N GLN A 243 -17.76 -13.75 9.06
CA GLN A 243 -17.54 -13.88 10.50
C GLN A 243 -16.34 -14.79 10.78
N CYS A 244 -15.38 -14.31 11.55
CA CYS A 244 -14.24 -15.09 12.02
C CYS A 244 -14.75 -16.28 12.86
N PRO A 245 -14.46 -17.53 12.48
CA PRO A 245 -14.96 -18.71 13.20
C PRO A 245 -14.48 -18.78 14.66
N THR A 246 -13.31 -18.21 14.95
CA THR A 246 -12.65 -18.30 16.26
C THR A 246 -13.08 -17.20 17.24
N THR A 247 -13.40 -16.01 16.74
CA THR A 247 -13.66 -14.82 17.57
C THR A 247 -15.08 -14.27 17.40
N GLY A 248 -15.80 -14.67 16.35
CA GLY A 248 -17.10 -14.12 15.98
C GLY A 248 -17.04 -12.70 15.43
N GLN A 249 -15.85 -12.10 15.32
CA GLN A 249 -15.65 -10.75 14.80
C GLN A 249 -15.84 -10.72 13.28
N LEU A 250 -16.35 -9.60 12.76
CA LEU A 250 -16.46 -9.40 11.31
C LEU A 250 -15.07 -9.07 10.72
N VAL A 251 -14.56 -9.97 9.89
CA VAL A 251 -13.25 -9.88 9.22
C VAL A 251 -13.45 -9.87 7.71
N SER A 252 -12.41 -9.52 6.96
CA SER A 252 -12.40 -9.53 5.51
C SER A 252 -11.49 -10.62 4.96
N ALA A 253 -11.83 -11.17 3.79
CA ALA A 253 -10.98 -12.10 3.04
C ALA A 253 -9.80 -11.34 2.41
N ARG A 254 -8.88 -10.86 3.26
CA ARG A 254 -7.74 -10.01 2.93
C ARG A 254 -6.45 -10.55 3.55
N ALA A 255 -5.36 -10.46 2.83
CA ALA A 255 -4.01 -10.72 3.32
C ALA A 255 -3.06 -9.58 2.92
N GLU A 256 -2.10 -9.30 3.79
CA GLU A 256 -0.96 -8.43 3.49
C GLU A 256 0.32 -9.23 3.68
N LEU A 257 1.21 -9.20 2.70
CA LEU A 257 2.52 -9.83 2.79
C LEU A 257 3.52 -8.85 3.42
N PHE A 258 4.15 -9.30 4.50
CA PHE A 258 5.26 -8.60 5.14
C PHE A 258 6.56 -9.39 5.03
N VAL A 259 7.67 -8.68 4.82
CA VAL A 259 9.04 -9.23 4.87
C VAL A 259 9.94 -8.22 5.57
N GLY A 260 10.63 -8.64 6.63
CA GLY A 260 11.50 -7.75 7.40
C GLY A 260 10.74 -6.60 8.08
N GLY A 261 9.46 -6.82 8.45
CA GLY A 261 8.58 -5.81 9.03
C GLY A 261 8.13 -4.73 8.05
N ARG A 262 8.16 -5.01 6.74
CA ARG A 262 7.68 -4.09 5.70
C ARG A 262 6.63 -4.77 4.85
N GLU A 263 5.50 -4.09 4.68
CA GLU A 263 4.44 -4.50 3.75
C GLU A 263 4.96 -4.44 2.30
N LEU A 264 4.83 -5.54 1.56
CA LEU A 264 5.22 -5.65 0.16
C LEU A 264 4.03 -5.75 -0.79
N ALA A 265 2.98 -6.44 -0.37
CA ALA A 265 1.79 -6.66 -1.17
C ALA A 265 0.53 -6.71 -0.31
N ASN A 266 -0.58 -6.25 -0.86
CA ASN A 266 -1.92 -6.30 -0.27
C ASN A 266 -2.86 -7.01 -1.25
N MET A 267 -3.70 -7.91 -0.77
CA MET A 267 -4.58 -8.72 -1.61
C MET A 267 -5.85 -9.12 -0.89
N TYR A 268 -6.94 -9.28 -1.64
CA TYR A 268 -8.23 -9.66 -1.08
C TYR A 268 -9.17 -10.23 -2.11
N GLU A 269 -10.17 -10.97 -1.64
CA GLU A 269 -11.37 -11.22 -2.43
C GLU A 269 -12.19 -9.94 -2.52
N GLU A 270 -12.45 -9.50 -3.75
CA GLU A 270 -13.17 -8.26 -4.05
C GLU A 270 -14.62 -8.33 -3.61
N GLU A 271 -15.08 -7.29 -2.91
CA GLU A 271 -16.50 -7.10 -2.67
C GLU A 271 -17.21 -6.95 -4.01
N ASN A 272 -18.22 -7.80 -4.22
CA ASN A 272 -18.93 -7.90 -5.48
C ASN A 272 -20.46 -7.76 -5.34
N ASP A 273 -20.97 -7.55 -4.12
CA ASP A 273 -22.32 -7.03 -3.89
C ASP A 273 -22.30 -5.49 -3.95
N PRO A 274 -22.95 -4.86 -4.96
CA PRO A 274 -22.99 -3.40 -5.10
C PRO A 274 -23.59 -2.70 -3.88
N ALA A 275 -24.59 -3.30 -3.22
CA ALA A 275 -25.23 -2.74 -2.05
C ALA A 275 -24.31 -2.83 -0.82
N ALA A 276 -23.60 -3.94 -0.65
CA ALA A 276 -22.58 -4.07 0.40
C ALA A 276 -21.42 -3.09 0.17
N GLN A 277 -20.94 -2.96 -1.07
CA GLN A 277 -19.88 -2.03 -1.41
C GLN A 277 -20.27 -0.58 -1.09
N ALA A 278 -21.49 -0.17 -1.45
CA ALA A 278 -22.00 1.17 -1.14
C ALA A 278 -22.08 1.42 0.37
N ARG A 279 -22.56 0.45 1.16
CA ARG A 279 -22.61 0.53 2.63
C ARG A 279 -21.20 0.66 3.22
N LYS A 280 -20.27 -0.21 2.84
CA LYS A 280 -18.89 -0.22 3.32
C LYS A 280 -18.15 1.08 3.03
N LEU A 281 -18.31 1.63 1.82
CA LEU A 281 -17.71 2.92 1.48
C LEU A 281 -18.31 4.07 2.29
N ALA A 282 -19.63 4.09 2.52
CA ALA A 282 -20.26 5.09 3.36
C ALA A 282 -19.80 5.00 4.82
N GLU A 283 -19.74 3.80 5.38
CA GLU A 283 -19.22 3.54 6.74
C GLU A 283 -17.75 3.96 6.87
N HIS A 284 -16.91 3.64 5.89
CA HIS A 284 -15.50 4.00 5.89
C HIS A 284 -15.30 5.53 5.89
N ARG A 285 -16.14 6.29 5.16
CA ARG A 285 -16.11 7.76 5.15
C ARG A 285 -16.47 8.34 6.51
N ILE A 286 -17.50 7.80 7.15
CA ILE A 286 -17.88 8.18 8.53
C ILE A 286 -16.73 7.88 9.50
N LEU A 287 -16.13 6.69 9.40
CA LEU A 287 -15.00 6.28 10.25
C LEU A 287 -13.75 7.14 10.00
N ALA A 288 -13.56 7.65 8.78
CA ALA A 288 -12.50 8.57 8.43
C ALA A 288 -12.78 10.03 8.86
N GLY A 289 -13.96 10.32 9.41
CA GLY A 289 -14.34 11.63 9.93
C GLY A 289 -15.11 12.53 8.94
N GLN A 290 -15.52 12.03 7.76
CA GLN A 290 -16.32 12.81 6.80
C GLN A 290 -17.77 12.88 7.31
N LYS A 291 -18.37 14.08 7.37
CA LYS A 291 -19.76 14.22 7.84
C LYS A 291 -20.75 13.85 6.73
N PRO A 292 -21.91 13.26 7.06
CA PRO A 292 -22.98 13.05 6.09
C PRO A 292 -23.51 14.41 5.58
N GLY A 293 -23.42 14.65 4.27
CA GLY A 293 -23.98 15.84 3.61
C GLY A 293 -22.99 16.90 3.15
N GLU A 294 -21.68 16.72 3.40
CA GLU A 294 -20.64 17.43 2.66
C GLU A 294 -20.67 16.89 1.22
N GLU A 295 -21.28 17.64 0.30
CA GLU A 295 -21.22 17.35 -1.14
C GLU A 295 -19.74 17.26 -1.57
N ASP A 296 -19.48 16.52 -2.65
CA ASP A 296 -18.13 16.19 -3.17
C ASP A 296 -17.25 17.43 -3.55
N GLY A 297 -17.61 18.65 -3.14
CA GLY A 297 -16.94 19.92 -3.42
C GLY A 297 -16.20 20.59 -2.27
N GLU A 298 -16.32 20.14 -1.02
CA GLU A 298 -15.55 20.69 0.12
C GLU A 298 -14.92 19.54 0.92
N LEU A 299 -13.95 18.87 0.31
CA LEU A 299 -13.09 17.94 1.03
C LEU A 299 -12.05 18.76 1.81
N ASP A 300 -12.06 18.66 3.14
CA ASP A 300 -10.92 19.09 3.95
C ASP A 300 -9.66 18.38 3.44
N ALA A 301 -8.60 19.16 3.17
CA ALA A 301 -7.34 18.68 2.56
C ALA A 301 -6.54 17.69 3.44
N ASP A 302 -7.02 17.40 4.65
CA ASP A 302 -6.45 16.43 5.60
C ASP A 302 -7.20 15.08 5.61
N MET A 303 -8.20 14.90 4.75
CA MET A 303 -9.05 13.70 4.72
C MET A 303 -8.54 12.65 3.72
N GLU A 304 -8.07 11.50 4.22
CA GLU A 304 -7.55 10.37 3.42
C GLU A 304 -8.64 9.52 2.73
N ALA A 305 -9.93 9.83 2.93
CA ALA A 305 -11.03 9.04 2.39
C ALA A 305 -11.46 9.51 1.00
N ALA A 306 -11.33 8.60 0.02
CA ALA A 306 -11.78 8.81 -1.36
C ALA A 306 -13.30 9.09 -1.46
N PRO A 307 -13.74 9.97 -2.38
CA PRO A 307 -15.16 10.16 -2.66
C PRO A 307 -15.81 8.88 -3.20
N LEU A 308 -17.09 8.64 -2.87
CA LEU A 308 -17.81 7.44 -3.31
C LEU A 308 -18.05 7.53 -4.81
N ASP A 309 -17.36 6.64 -5.53
CA ASP A 309 -17.50 6.51 -6.97
C ASP A 309 -18.84 5.83 -7.30
N LYS A 310 -19.90 6.64 -7.40
CA LYS A 310 -21.24 6.18 -7.81
C LYS A 310 -21.21 5.47 -9.17
N SER A 311 -20.28 5.86 -10.05
CA SER A 311 -20.15 5.23 -11.38
C SER A 311 -19.57 3.82 -11.27
N TYR A 312 -18.67 3.58 -10.32
CA TYR A 312 -18.14 2.25 -10.03
C TYR A 312 -19.23 1.35 -9.46
N ILE A 313 -19.99 1.82 -8.47
CA ILE A 313 -21.14 1.06 -7.92
C ILE A 313 -22.12 0.71 -9.04
N LYS A 314 -22.41 1.66 -9.93
CA LYS A 314 -23.29 1.42 -11.08
C LYS A 314 -22.74 0.37 -12.04
N ALA A 315 -21.42 0.34 -12.26
CA ALA A 315 -20.79 -0.70 -13.06
C ALA A 315 -20.90 -2.08 -12.37
N MET A 316 -20.72 -2.16 -11.05
CA MET A 316 -20.86 -3.42 -10.31
C MET A 316 -22.26 -4.02 -10.39
N GLU A 317 -23.30 -3.20 -10.59
CA GLU A 317 -24.68 -3.69 -10.81
C GLU A 317 -24.81 -4.54 -12.08
N ALA A 318 -23.90 -4.41 -13.05
CA ALA A 318 -23.83 -5.30 -14.21
C ALA A 318 -23.30 -6.71 -13.86
N GLY A 319 -22.69 -6.87 -12.69
CA GLY A 319 -22.18 -8.13 -12.16
C GLY A 319 -20.66 -8.18 -12.19
N LEU A 320 -20.02 -7.97 -11.03
CA LEU A 320 -18.63 -8.36 -10.82
C LEU A 320 -18.60 -9.85 -10.40
N PRO A 321 -17.99 -10.76 -11.20
CA PRO A 321 -17.82 -12.15 -10.76
C PRO A 321 -17.02 -12.20 -9.45
N PRO A 322 -17.06 -13.30 -8.67
CA PRO A 322 -16.10 -13.52 -7.60
C PRO A 322 -14.70 -13.25 -8.16
N THR A 323 -13.94 -12.33 -7.57
CA THR A 323 -12.68 -11.85 -8.13
C THR A 323 -11.69 -11.70 -6.99
N GLY A 324 -10.45 -12.11 -7.21
CA GLY A 324 -9.33 -11.79 -6.33
C GLY A 324 -8.55 -10.61 -6.90
N GLY A 325 -8.28 -9.60 -6.08
CA GLY A 325 -7.42 -8.48 -6.41
C GLY A 325 -6.14 -8.51 -5.60
N TRP A 326 -5.07 -8.01 -6.20
CA TRP A 326 -3.74 -8.00 -5.61
C TRP A 326 -3.00 -6.75 -6.07
N GLY A 327 -2.21 -6.17 -5.17
CA GLY A 327 -1.33 -5.06 -5.47
C GLY A 327 0.00 -5.16 -4.73
N CYS A 328 1.08 -4.76 -5.38
CA CYS A 328 2.39 -4.62 -4.75
C CYS A 328 3.09 -3.31 -5.12
N GLY A 329 3.95 -2.85 -4.22
CA GLY A 329 4.89 -1.76 -4.49
C GLY A 329 6.14 -2.31 -5.15
N VAL A 330 6.32 -2.07 -6.45
CA VAL A 330 7.48 -2.55 -7.22
C VAL A 330 8.77 -1.97 -6.63
N ASP A 331 8.77 -0.70 -6.23
CA ASP A 331 9.94 -0.07 -5.62
C ASP A 331 10.35 -0.74 -4.29
N ARG A 332 9.38 -1.20 -3.48
CA ARG A 332 9.68 -1.95 -2.24
C ARG A 332 10.27 -3.33 -2.55
N LEU A 333 9.85 -3.98 -3.63
CA LEU A 333 10.49 -5.23 -4.09
C LEU A 333 11.93 -5.00 -4.56
N VAL A 334 12.18 -3.89 -5.26
CA VAL A 334 13.56 -3.51 -5.64
C VAL A 334 14.40 -3.26 -4.39
N MET A 335 13.89 -2.55 -3.39
CA MET A 335 14.59 -2.35 -2.12
C MET A 335 14.95 -3.68 -1.46
N LEU A 336 14.00 -4.61 -1.39
CA LEU A 336 14.21 -5.93 -0.80
C LEU A 336 15.34 -6.70 -1.51
N PHE A 337 15.29 -6.82 -2.83
CA PHE A 337 16.23 -7.67 -3.58
C PHE A 337 17.56 -6.98 -3.91
N SER A 338 17.64 -5.65 -3.83
CA SER A 338 18.92 -4.92 -3.93
C SER A 338 19.61 -4.72 -2.59
N GLY A 339 18.92 -4.92 -1.47
CA GLY A 339 19.40 -4.58 -0.13
C GLY A 339 19.37 -3.07 0.18
N ALA A 340 18.74 -2.25 -0.67
CA ALA A 340 18.63 -0.81 -0.45
C ALA A 340 17.76 -0.48 0.77
N ASN A 341 18.29 0.39 1.63
CA ASN A 341 17.58 0.81 2.85
C ASN A 341 16.57 1.92 2.62
N ARG A 342 16.75 2.72 1.56
CA ARG A 342 15.91 3.87 1.21
C ARG A 342 15.38 3.74 -0.21
N ILE A 343 14.11 4.10 -0.40
CA ILE A 343 13.46 4.12 -1.72
C ILE A 343 14.18 5.03 -2.72
N SER A 344 14.81 6.11 -2.24
CA SER A 344 15.61 7.03 -3.06
C SER A 344 16.70 6.34 -3.88
N ASP A 345 17.24 5.24 -3.35
CA ASP A 345 18.36 4.51 -3.98
C ASP A 345 17.88 3.62 -5.12
N CYS A 346 16.57 3.38 -5.21
CA CYS A 346 15.89 2.61 -6.26
C CYS A 346 15.24 3.51 -7.33
N LEU A 347 15.27 4.83 -7.15
CA LEU A 347 14.69 5.83 -8.06
C LEU A 347 15.77 6.50 -8.89
N THR A 348 15.61 6.51 -10.21
CA THR A 348 16.61 7.04 -11.16
C THR A 348 17.04 8.48 -10.87
N PHE A 349 16.10 9.30 -10.39
CA PHE A 349 16.31 10.72 -10.09
C PHE A 349 16.07 11.06 -8.60
N GLY A 350 16.14 10.06 -7.72
CA GLY A 350 15.89 10.22 -6.29
C GLY A 350 14.42 10.53 -5.97
N THR A 351 14.20 11.24 -4.88
CA THR A 351 12.86 11.60 -4.39
C THR A 351 12.33 12.89 -5.02
N LEU A 352 11.06 13.21 -4.78
CA LEU A 352 10.47 14.50 -5.18
C LEU A 352 11.30 15.70 -4.67
N ARG A 353 11.92 15.61 -3.48
CA ARG A 353 12.82 16.67 -2.97
C ARG A 353 14.03 16.89 -3.86
N ASN A 354 14.60 15.80 -4.39
CA ASN A 354 15.77 15.88 -5.28
C ASN A 354 15.39 16.54 -6.60
N VAL A 355 14.27 16.14 -7.20
CA VAL A 355 13.81 16.65 -8.51
C VAL A 355 13.45 18.14 -8.46
N VAL A 356 12.74 18.57 -7.40
CA VAL A 356 12.41 19.99 -7.20
C VAL A 356 13.66 20.82 -6.95
N GLY A 357 14.60 20.31 -6.14
CA GLY A 357 15.88 20.98 -5.87
C GLY A 357 16.76 21.16 -7.11
N LEU A 358 16.78 20.17 -8.03
CA LEU A 358 17.52 20.26 -9.30
C LEU A 358 17.04 21.41 -10.19
N SER A 359 15.77 21.77 -10.10
CA SER A 359 15.18 22.86 -10.89
C SER A 359 15.36 24.24 -10.25
N ALA A 360 15.80 24.29 -8.98
CA ALA A 360 15.78 25.51 -8.17
C ALA A 360 17.05 26.37 -8.25
N GLU A 361 18.13 25.92 -8.92
CA GLU A 361 19.40 26.67 -8.93
C GLU A 361 19.94 26.94 -10.35
N GLY A 362 19.86 28.19 -10.78
CA GLY A 362 20.85 28.75 -11.70
C GLY A 362 22.20 28.94 -11.00
N PRO A 363 23.33 29.04 -11.73
CA PRO A 363 24.70 28.82 -11.18
C PRO A 363 25.21 29.80 -10.10
N GLY A 364 24.38 30.70 -9.57
CA GLY A 364 24.80 31.79 -8.69
C GLY A 364 24.41 31.68 -7.21
N GLN A 365 23.56 30.73 -6.80
CA GLN A 365 23.02 30.70 -5.42
C GLN A 365 23.40 29.46 -4.59
N ALA A 366 23.89 28.39 -5.21
CA ALA A 366 24.39 27.19 -4.52
C ALA A 366 25.50 27.49 -3.48
N ALA A 367 26.33 28.50 -3.75
CA ALA A 367 27.43 28.90 -2.87
C ALA A 367 26.95 29.58 -1.56
N ALA A 368 25.76 30.18 -1.54
CA ALA A 368 25.22 30.83 -0.35
C ALA A 368 24.54 29.84 0.60
N ALA A 369 23.88 28.80 0.06
CA ALA A 369 23.22 27.76 0.86
C ALA A 369 24.23 26.88 1.63
N ALA A 370 25.39 26.60 1.04
CA ALA A 370 26.46 25.84 1.71
C ALA A 370 27.15 26.65 2.83
N ALA A 371 27.20 27.98 2.73
CA ALA A 371 27.81 28.85 3.74
C ALA A 371 26.88 29.19 4.92
N GLY A 372 25.56 29.21 4.72
CA GLY A 372 24.58 29.52 5.77
C GLY A 372 24.38 28.40 6.81
N SER A 373 24.69 27.15 6.47
CA SER A 373 24.51 25.98 7.34
C SER A 373 25.55 25.88 8.48
N THR A 374 26.69 26.58 8.37
CA THR A 374 27.75 26.53 9.40
C THR A 374 27.70 27.67 10.43
N ALA A 375 26.87 28.69 10.23
CA ALA A 375 26.81 29.85 11.12
C ALA A 375 25.71 29.76 12.21
N GLU A 376 24.66 28.97 12.01
CA GLU A 376 23.53 28.91 12.97
C GLU A 376 23.74 27.89 14.11
N THR A 377 24.73 27.00 14.03
CA THR A 377 25.00 26.02 15.10
C THR A 377 26.00 26.52 16.17
N GLN A 378 26.57 27.72 16.03
CA GLN A 378 27.53 28.27 16.99
C GLN A 378 26.97 29.35 17.92
N CYS A 379 25.73 29.81 17.74
CA CYS A 379 25.19 30.94 18.51
C CYS A 379 24.22 30.58 19.67
N GLU A 380 23.83 29.31 19.83
CA GLU A 380 22.88 28.87 20.88
C GLU A 380 23.50 28.20 22.12
N LEU A 381 24.83 28.15 22.23
CA LEU A 381 25.52 27.54 23.39
C LEU A 381 26.04 28.55 24.44
N GLU A 382 25.69 29.84 24.37
CA GLU A 382 26.13 30.84 25.36
C GLU A 382 25.00 31.53 26.17
N LYS A 383 23.74 31.08 26.09
CA LYS A 383 22.70 31.58 27.00
C LYS A 383 21.72 30.50 27.45
N LYS A 384 22.14 29.68 28.41
CA LYS A 384 21.35 29.30 29.60
C LYS A 384 22.18 28.53 30.61
#